data_AF-A0A1S2LFW3-F1
#
_entry.id   AF-A0A1S2LFW3-F1
#
_cell.length_a   1.000
_cell.length_b   1.000
_cell.length_c   1.000
_cell.angle_alpha   90.00
_cell.angle_beta   90.00
_cell.angle_gamma   90.00
#
_symmetry.space_group_name_H-M   'P 1'
#
loop_
_entity.id
_entity.type
_entity.pdbx_description
1 polymer ?
#
loop_
_entity_poly.entity_id
_entity_poly.type
_entity_poly.pdbx_seq_one_letter_code
_entity_poly.pdbx_strand_id
1 'polypeptide(L)'
;MIDIHCHILPNVDDGAKDMEMALEMAKAAVDEGIDTIIASPHHRNGQFENSKSSILESVDQLNNRLKEARIPLTILPGQETRIFGEMVDSYLDDELLSLNHLHQYLLVELSSSHVPRYIHRLFFDLQQQGVTPIIVHPERNAEIIENPEILYRLVKEGALTQVTAGSVTGHFGKKIQKFSIDLITHNLTHFVATDAHNLTSRPINLRKAYEFIEDECSAFYRYMFLENAEMIVAGRMPLVEPPEMIKRKKFLGIF
;
A
#
# COMPACT_ATOMS: atom_id res chain seq x y z
N MET A 1 3.84 -2.42 -15.53
CA MET A 1 3.50 -1.62 -14.33
C MET A 1 3.85 -2.43 -13.10
N ILE A 2 4.11 -1.75 -11.98
CA ILE A 2 4.43 -2.38 -10.70
C ILE A 2 3.28 -2.14 -9.72
N ASP A 3 2.85 -3.20 -9.03
CA ASP A 3 1.91 -3.11 -7.91
C ASP A 3 2.62 -3.40 -6.59
N ILE A 4 2.65 -2.42 -5.68
CA ILE A 4 3.47 -2.50 -4.45
C ILE A 4 2.73 -3.11 -3.25
N HIS A 5 1.45 -3.44 -3.40
CA HIS A 5 0.61 -3.96 -2.31
C HIS A 5 -0.43 -4.94 -2.88
N CYS A 6 -0.23 -6.24 -2.65
CA CYS A 6 -1.13 -7.29 -3.11
C CYS A 6 -1.05 -8.55 -2.23
N HIS A 7 -2.19 -9.17 -1.97
CA HIS A 7 -2.33 -10.40 -1.18
C HIS A 7 -2.43 -11.62 -2.10
N ILE A 8 -1.43 -11.77 -2.97
CA ILE A 8 -1.40 -12.80 -4.01
C ILE A 8 -0.80 -14.13 -3.53
N LEU A 9 -0.09 -14.14 -2.39
CA LEU A 9 0.53 -15.36 -1.90
C LEU A 9 -0.55 -16.36 -1.45
N PRO A 10 -0.45 -17.63 -1.87
CA PRO A 10 -1.50 -18.60 -1.61
C PRO A 10 -1.47 -19.11 -0.17
N ASN A 11 -2.63 -19.10 0.49
CA ASN A 11 -2.87 -19.69 1.81
C ASN A 11 -1.98 -19.11 2.94
N VAL A 12 -1.71 -17.79 2.90
CA VAL A 12 -0.95 -17.08 3.94
C VAL A 12 -1.79 -16.06 4.72
N ASP A 13 -2.85 -15.52 4.12
CA ASP A 13 -3.80 -14.60 4.74
C ASP A 13 -5.19 -14.70 4.09
N ASP A 14 -6.00 -13.65 4.15
CA ASP A 14 -7.33 -13.55 3.54
C ASP A 14 -7.31 -13.22 2.03
N GLY A 15 -6.13 -13.23 1.41
CA GLY A 15 -5.91 -13.13 -0.02
C GLY A 15 -6.19 -14.42 -0.79
N ALA A 16 -5.26 -14.80 -1.68
CA ALA A 16 -5.38 -16.01 -2.48
C ALA A 16 -5.50 -17.26 -1.58
N LYS A 17 -6.63 -17.98 -1.68
CA LYS A 17 -6.89 -19.16 -0.82
C LYS A 17 -6.03 -20.39 -1.18
N ASP A 18 -5.58 -20.47 -2.41
CA ASP A 18 -4.80 -21.59 -2.96
C ASP A 18 -3.95 -21.13 -4.15
N MET A 19 -3.05 -22.00 -4.59
CA MET A 19 -2.12 -21.70 -5.68
C MET A 19 -2.85 -21.47 -7.02
N GLU A 20 -3.97 -22.13 -7.27
CA GLU A 20 -4.73 -21.94 -8.51
C GLU A 20 -5.33 -20.53 -8.56
N MET A 21 -5.90 -20.06 -7.45
CA MET A 21 -6.38 -18.69 -7.32
C MET A 21 -5.25 -17.66 -7.46
N ALA A 22 -4.07 -17.92 -6.89
CA ALA A 22 -2.90 -17.05 -7.06
C ALA A 22 -2.47 -16.95 -8.54
N LEU A 23 -2.48 -18.07 -9.28
CA LEU A 23 -2.19 -18.07 -10.72
C LEU A 23 -3.24 -17.30 -11.54
N GLU A 24 -4.53 -17.41 -11.19
CA GLU A 24 -5.58 -16.62 -11.85
C GLU A 24 -5.46 -15.12 -11.53
N MET A 25 -5.12 -14.75 -10.28
CA MET A 25 -4.79 -13.37 -9.92
C MET A 25 -3.58 -12.85 -10.69
N ALA A 26 -2.55 -13.68 -10.88
CA ALA A 26 -1.36 -13.32 -11.65
C ALA A 26 -1.69 -13.09 -13.14
N LYS A 27 -2.57 -13.91 -13.74
CA LYS A 27 -3.05 -13.66 -15.11
C LYS A 27 -3.81 -12.34 -15.20
N ALA A 28 -4.72 -12.07 -14.26
CA ALA A 28 -5.45 -10.81 -14.20
C ALA A 28 -4.49 -9.60 -14.05
N ALA A 29 -3.41 -9.75 -13.28
CA ALA A 29 -2.36 -8.74 -13.16
C ALA A 29 -1.67 -8.46 -14.51
N VAL A 30 -1.27 -9.51 -15.23
CA VAL A 30 -0.66 -9.37 -16.56
C VAL A 30 -1.63 -8.72 -17.55
N ASP A 31 -2.92 -9.07 -17.51
CA ASP A 31 -3.95 -8.46 -18.36
C ASP A 31 -4.15 -6.96 -18.08
N GLU A 32 -3.98 -6.54 -16.82
CA GLU A 32 -3.92 -5.13 -16.39
C GLU A 32 -2.59 -4.46 -16.76
N GLY A 33 -1.60 -5.19 -17.27
CA GLY A 33 -0.29 -4.67 -17.69
C GLY A 33 0.69 -4.55 -16.54
N ILE A 34 0.47 -5.31 -15.47
CA ILE A 34 1.37 -5.46 -14.34
C ILE A 34 2.36 -6.58 -14.66
N ASP A 35 3.65 -6.29 -14.54
CA ASP A 35 4.75 -7.25 -14.78
C ASP A 35 5.47 -7.61 -13.46
N THR A 36 5.26 -6.81 -12.41
CA THR A 36 5.90 -6.98 -11.11
C THR A 36 4.89 -6.69 -10.00
N ILE A 37 4.80 -7.57 -9.01
CA ILE A 37 4.00 -7.39 -7.79
C ILE A 37 4.92 -7.53 -6.59
N ILE A 38 4.83 -6.62 -5.63
CA ILE A 38 5.34 -6.88 -4.28
C ILE A 38 4.22 -7.54 -3.47
N ALA A 39 4.41 -8.82 -3.15
CA ALA A 39 3.51 -9.54 -2.27
C ALA A 39 3.62 -8.97 -0.85
N SER A 40 2.49 -8.64 -0.24
CA SER A 40 2.46 -7.96 1.06
C SER A 40 1.43 -8.60 1.99
N PRO A 41 1.58 -9.88 2.33
CA PRO A 41 0.60 -10.53 3.19
C PRO A 41 0.55 -9.88 4.56
N HIS A 42 -0.58 -10.02 5.23
CA HIS A 42 -0.78 -9.46 6.57
C HIS A 42 0.22 -10.02 7.60
N HIS A 43 0.69 -9.15 8.50
CA HIS A 43 1.46 -9.53 9.68
C HIS A 43 0.99 -8.76 10.92
N ARG A 44 0.79 -9.50 12.02
CA ARG A 44 0.36 -8.98 13.33
C ARG A 44 -0.96 -8.18 13.30
N ASN A 45 -1.86 -8.47 12.36
CA ASN A 45 -3.17 -7.82 12.26
C ASN A 45 -4.23 -8.38 13.25
N GLY A 46 -3.82 -9.33 14.11
CA GLY A 46 -4.65 -10.03 15.08
C GLY A 46 -5.17 -11.39 14.61
N GLN A 47 -5.09 -11.69 13.30
CA GLN A 47 -5.49 -12.97 12.70
C GLN A 47 -4.32 -13.69 12.06
N PHE A 48 -3.41 -12.95 11.41
CA PHE A 48 -2.30 -13.51 10.65
C PHE A 48 -0.95 -13.08 11.23
N GLU A 49 -0.03 -14.05 11.27
CA GLU A 49 1.35 -13.86 11.71
C GLU A 49 2.28 -14.56 10.71
N ASN A 50 2.54 -13.89 9.60
CA ASN A 50 3.43 -14.39 8.56
C ASN A 50 4.86 -13.96 8.84
N SER A 51 5.76 -14.88 9.16
CA SER A 51 7.18 -14.55 9.40
C SER A 51 7.90 -14.19 8.11
N LYS A 52 8.96 -13.39 8.20
CA LYS A 52 9.84 -13.06 7.08
C LYS A 52 10.27 -14.30 6.28
N SER A 53 10.75 -15.35 6.95
CA SER A 53 11.21 -16.57 6.29
C SER A 53 10.10 -17.30 5.54
N SER A 54 8.90 -17.36 6.12
CA SER A 54 7.73 -17.99 5.48
C SER A 54 7.32 -17.23 4.22
N ILE A 55 7.35 -15.89 4.25
CA ILE A 55 7.00 -15.07 3.09
C ILE A 55 8.01 -15.28 1.96
N LEU A 56 9.31 -15.27 2.26
CA LEU A 56 10.36 -15.51 1.26
C LEU A 56 10.18 -16.87 0.57
N GLU A 57 9.91 -17.92 1.35
CA GLU A 57 9.63 -19.25 0.80
C GLU A 57 8.39 -19.26 -0.10
N SER A 58 7.28 -18.66 0.35
CA SER A 58 6.04 -18.57 -0.46
C SER A 58 6.23 -17.79 -1.76
N VAL A 59 7.04 -16.72 -1.74
CA VAL A 59 7.40 -15.95 -2.94
C VAL A 59 8.19 -16.80 -3.93
N ASP A 60 9.19 -17.55 -3.46
CA ASP A 60 9.97 -18.46 -4.31
C ASP A 60 9.10 -19.55 -4.92
N GLN A 61 8.20 -20.15 -4.12
CA GLN A 61 7.25 -21.15 -4.60
C GLN A 61 6.32 -20.58 -5.67
N LEU A 62 5.73 -19.40 -5.45
CA LEU A 62 4.83 -18.76 -6.42
C LEU A 62 5.58 -18.40 -7.71
N ASN A 63 6.77 -17.81 -7.64
CA ASN A 63 7.59 -17.49 -8.82
C ASN A 63 7.92 -18.75 -9.65
N ASN A 64 8.26 -19.86 -9.00
CA ASN A 64 8.48 -21.13 -9.71
C ASN A 64 7.23 -21.61 -10.44
N ARG A 65 6.05 -21.54 -9.80
CA ARG A 65 4.77 -21.90 -10.42
C ARG A 65 4.39 -20.97 -11.57
N LEU A 66 4.64 -19.67 -11.46
CA LEU A 66 4.43 -18.69 -12.54
C LEU A 66 5.31 -19.02 -13.76
N LYS A 67 6.57 -19.39 -13.53
CA LYS A 67 7.50 -19.81 -14.59
C LYS A 67 7.03 -21.08 -15.30
N GLU A 68 6.59 -22.09 -14.55
CA GLU A 68 6.02 -23.32 -15.10
C GLU A 68 4.76 -23.05 -15.94
N ALA A 69 3.88 -22.17 -15.44
CA ALA A 69 2.66 -21.74 -16.12
C ALA A 69 2.90 -20.73 -17.26
N ARG A 70 4.14 -20.26 -17.45
CA ARG A 70 4.55 -19.24 -18.44
C ARG A 70 3.78 -17.92 -18.29
N ILE A 71 3.51 -17.52 -17.05
CA ILE A 71 2.90 -16.23 -16.74
C ILE A 71 4.03 -15.21 -16.57
N PRO A 72 4.11 -14.15 -17.39
CA PRO A 72 5.21 -13.18 -17.36
C PRO A 72 5.04 -12.16 -16.23
N LEU A 73 5.06 -12.65 -14.98
CA LEU A 73 4.91 -11.84 -13.77
C LEU A 73 6.02 -12.21 -12.78
N THR A 74 6.63 -11.19 -12.17
CA THR A 74 7.62 -11.36 -11.10
C THR A 74 6.99 -10.99 -9.76
N ILE A 75 7.14 -11.87 -8.77
CA ILE A 75 6.72 -11.60 -7.39
C ILE A 75 7.95 -11.23 -6.57
N LEU A 76 7.89 -10.07 -5.92
CA LEU A 76 8.90 -9.58 -4.98
C LEU A 76 8.36 -9.72 -3.55
N PRO A 77 9.24 -9.94 -2.55
CA PRO A 77 8.83 -10.07 -1.17
C PRO A 77 8.51 -8.72 -0.52
N GLY A 78 7.53 -8.71 0.37
CA GLY A 78 7.13 -7.59 1.21
C GLY A 78 6.18 -8.09 2.29
N GLN A 79 5.63 -7.17 3.09
CA GLN A 79 4.75 -7.52 4.20
C GLN A 79 3.91 -6.31 4.58
N GLU A 80 2.61 -6.50 4.75
CA GLU A 80 1.73 -5.47 5.33
C GLU A 80 1.69 -5.67 6.84
N THR A 81 2.40 -4.82 7.59
CA THR A 81 2.52 -4.97 9.04
C THR A 81 1.56 -4.04 9.76
N ARG A 82 0.65 -4.59 10.56
CA ARG A 82 -0.17 -3.79 11.48
C ARG A 82 0.73 -3.06 12.46
N ILE A 83 0.49 -1.77 12.68
CA ILE A 83 1.26 -0.96 13.64
C ILE A 83 1.19 -1.53 15.08
N PHE A 84 2.34 -1.60 15.75
CA PHE A 84 2.48 -1.96 17.17
C PHE A 84 3.66 -1.21 17.81
N GLY A 85 3.73 -1.21 19.16
CA GLY A 85 4.67 -0.36 19.91
C GLY A 85 6.14 -0.74 19.73
N GLU A 86 6.42 -2.04 19.69
CA GLU A 86 7.76 -2.64 19.59
C GLU A 86 8.23 -2.81 18.13
N MET A 87 7.58 -2.14 17.17
CA MET A 87 7.84 -2.32 15.74
C MET A 87 9.28 -1.95 15.33
N VAL A 88 9.91 -1.00 16.02
CA VAL A 88 11.33 -0.67 15.79
C VAL A 88 12.23 -1.81 16.23
N ASP A 89 11.97 -2.41 17.40
CA ASP A 89 12.76 -3.52 17.93
C ASP A 89 12.61 -4.75 17.02
N SER A 90 11.38 -5.12 16.64
CA SER A 90 11.13 -6.21 15.68
C SER A 90 11.77 -5.96 14.30
N TYR A 91 11.91 -4.71 13.86
CA TYR A 91 12.66 -4.40 12.64
C TYR A 91 14.16 -4.63 12.82
N LEU A 92 14.74 -4.18 13.95
CA LEU A 92 16.17 -4.35 14.25
C LEU A 92 16.56 -5.81 14.47
N ASP A 93 15.64 -6.62 14.99
CA ASP A 93 15.79 -8.06 15.17
C ASP A 93 15.56 -8.86 13.88
N ASP A 94 15.40 -8.19 12.73
CA ASP A 94 15.17 -8.77 11.40
C ASP A 94 13.89 -9.62 11.28
N GLU A 95 12.89 -9.35 12.12
CA GLU A 95 11.59 -10.06 12.11
C GLU A 95 10.63 -9.54 11.04
N LEU A 96 10.77 -8.25 10.68
CA LEU A 96 9.91 -7.56 9.71
C LEU A 96 10.51 -7.54 8.31
N LEU A 97 9.66 -7.59 7.30
CA LEU A 97 10.07 -7.63 5.90
C LEU A 97 9.69 -6.34 5.17
N SER A 98 10.71 -5.55 4.83
CA SER A 98 10.56 -4.36 3.98
C SER A 98 10.18 -4.72 2.55
N LEU A 99 9.59 -3.76 1.82
CA LEU A 99 9.33 -3.89 0.39
C LEU A 99 10.61 -4.26 -0.38
N ASN A 100 10.48 -5.30 -1.20
CA ASN A 100 11.57 -5.92 -1.98
C ASN A 100 12.80 -6.31 -1.15
N HIS A 101 12.66 -6.46 0.16
CA HIS A 101 13.75 -6.82 1.08
C HIS A 101 14.98 -5.88 0.99
N LEU A 102 14.77 -4.59 0.69
CA LEU A 102 15.85 -3.60 0.54
C LEU A 102 16.18 -2.83 1.82
N HIS A 103 15.48 -3.11 2.93
CA HIS A 103 15.64 -2.44 4.23
C HIS A 103 15.36 -0.93 4.21
N GLN A 104 14.55 -0.44 3.26
CA GLN A 104 14.27 0.99 3.08
C GLN A 104 12.83 1.40 3.36
N TYR A 105 11.85 0.54 3.04
CA TYR A 105 10.43 0.90 3.07
C TYR A 105 9.59 -0.19 3.75
N LEU A 106 8.79 0.17 4.75
CA LEU A 106 7.86 -0.75 5.42
C LEU A 106 6.41 -0.34 5.13
N LEU A 107 5.57 -1.28 4.71
CA LEU A 107 4.13 -1.04 4.69
C LEU A 107 3.59 -1.15 6.11
N VAL A 108 2.96 -0.09 6.58
CA VAL A 108 2.38 0.01 7.92
C VAL A 108 0.88 0.18 7.81
N GLU A 109 0.16 -0.83 8.28
CA GLU A 109 -1.30 -0.81 8.35
C GLU A 109 -1.76 -0.18 9.68
N LEU A 110 -2.70 0.75 9.61
CA LEU A 110 -3.38 1.29 10.79
C LEU A 110 -4.66 0.50 11.05
N SER A 111 -5.13 0.50 12.31
CA SER A 111 -6.51 0.09 12.58
C SER A 111 -7.48 0.96 11.77
N SER A 112 -8.58 0.40 11.31
CA SER A 112 -9.58 1.14 10.51
C SER A 112 -10.25 2.28 11.27
N SER A 113 -10.25 2.26 12.61
CA SER A 113 -11.00 3.22 13.43
C SER A 113 -10.16 4.35 14.03
N HIS A 114 -8.86 4.16 14.22
CA HIS A 114 -8.03 5.11 14.97
C HIS A 114 -6.57 5.15 14.49
N VAL A 115 -5.87 6.23 14.84
CA VAL A 115 -4.42 6.41 14.69
C VAL A 115 -3.77 6.33 16.08
N PRO A 116 -2.81 5.42 16.31
CA PRO A 116 -2.17 5.31 17.62
C PRO A 116 -1.43 6.59 18.02
N ARG A 117 -1.57 7.03 19.26
CA ARG A 117 -0.93 8.27 19.76
C ARG A 117 0.59 8.26 19.70
N TYR A 118 1.20 7.06 19.69
CA TYR A 118 2.65 6.87 19.61
C TYR A 118 3.19 6.91 18.18
N ILE A 119 2.34 7.03 17.15
CA ILE A 119 2.75 6.91 15.74
C ILE A 119 3.86 7.88 15.34
N HIS A 120 3.80 9.13 15.78
CA HIS A 120 4.81 10.15 15.43
C HIS A 120 6.19 9.76 15.95
N ARG A 121 6.27 9.29 17.21
CA ARG A 121 7.53 8.83 17.80
C ARG A 121 8.01 7.55 17.10
N LEU A 122 7.12 6.60 16.87
CA LEU A 122 7.47 5.35 16.20
C LEU A 122 8.03 5.58 14.80
N PHE A 123 7.40 6.46 14.01
CA PHE A 123 7.85 6.75 12.66
C PHE A 123 9.17 7.50 12.65
N PHE A 124 9.36 8.46 13.56
CA PHE A 124 10.66 9.11 13.77
C PHE A 124 11.76 8.08 14.12
N ASP A 125 11.48 7.16 15.04
CA ASP A 125 12.44 6.15 15.47
C ASP A 125 12.78 5.17 14.32
N LEU A 126 11.81 4.78 13.48
CA LEU A 126 12.05 3.99 12.26
C LEU A 126 12.92 4.75 11.23
N GLN A 127 12.62 6.02 10.99
CA GLN A 127 13.39 6.86 10.07
C GLN A 127 14.84 7.06 10.54
N GLN A 128 15.07 7.13 11.85
CA GLN A 128 16.43 7.15 12.43
C GLN A 128 17.21 5.85 12.18
N GLN A 129 16.53 4.73 11.95
CA GLN A 129 17.15 3.47 11.49
C GLN A 129 17.29 3.39 9.97
N GLY A 130 16.95 4.45 9.23
CA GLY A 130 17.01 4.48 7.77
C GLY A 130 15.80 3.89 7.06
N VAL A 131 14.71 3.61 7.78
CA VAL A 131 13.48 3.04 7.22
C VAL A 131 12.38 4.08 7.12
N THR A 132 11.80 4.20 5.94
CA THR A 132 10.65 5.07 5.70
C THR A 132 9.34 4.26 5.81
N PRO A 133 8.45 4.61 6.76
CA PRO A 133 7.14 3.97 6.83
C PRO A 133 6.24 4.44 5.69
N ILE A 134 5.49 3.51 5.10
CA ILE A 134 4.44 3.75 4.11
C ILE A 134 3.11 3.38 4.74
N ILE A 135 2.28 4.37 5.03
CA ILE A 135 0.92 4.13 5.55
C ILE A 135 0.07 3.60 4.39
N VAL A 136 -0.39 2.36 4.51
CA VAL A 136 -1.29 1.77 3.52
C VAL A 136 -2.72 2.21 3.77
N HIS A 137 -3.44 2.40 2.66
CA HIS A 137 -4.85 2.75 2.57
C HIS A 137 -5.38 3.75 3.61
N PRO A 138 -4.69 4.90 3.83
CA PRO A 138 -5.10 5.90 4.82
C PRO A 138 -6.50 6.48 4.53
N GLU A 139 -6.98 6.38 3.29
CA GLU A 139 -8.33 6.79 2.89
C GLU A 139 -9.44 5.93 3.51
N ARG A 140 -9.10 4.79 4.11
CA ARG A 140 -10.02 3.87 4.79
C ARG A 140 -10.01 4.01 6.32
N ASN A 141 -9.12 4.84 6.88
CA ASN A 141 -9.05 5.08 8.32
C ASN A 141 -10.04 6.18 8.74
N ALA A 142 -10.94 5.86 9.68
CA ALA A 142 -12.02 6.75 10.10
C ALA A 142 -11.52 8.05 10.75
N GLU A 143 -10.48 7.98 11.58
CA GLU A 143 -9.92 9.15 12.26
C GLU A 143 -9.18 10.07 11.29
N ILE A 144 -8.45 9.51 10.31
CA ILE A 144 -7.82 10.27 9.23
C ILE A 144 -8.86 10.93 8.33
N ILE A 145 -9.93 10.18 7.97
CA ILE A 145 -11.05 10.77 7.23
C ILE A 145 -11.58 11.96 8.01
N GLU A 146 -11.90 11.81 9.30
CA GLU A 146 -12.47 12.85 10.15
C GLU A 146 -11.55 14.06 10.34
N ASN A 147 -10.25 13.81 10.55
CA ASN A 147 -9.23 14.81 10.78
C ASN A 147 -7.99 14.59 9.88
N PRO A 148 -8.04 15.04 8.60
CA PRO A 148 -6.95 14.84 7.65
C PRO A 148 -5.63 15.52 8.05
N GLU A 149 -5.65 16.45 9.02
CA GLU A 149 -4.45 17.08 9.55
C GLU A 149 -3.48 16.04 10.15
N ILE A 150 -4.01 14.92 10.67
CA ILE A 150 -3.19 13.82 11.20
C ILE A 150 -2.26 13.28 10.11
N LEU A 151 -2.82 12.92 8.95
CA LEU A 151 -2.05 12.40 7.83
C LEU A 151 -1.10 13.47 7.26
N TYR A 152 -1.57 14.71 7.13
CA TYR A 152 -0.74 15.83 6.69
C TYR A 152 0.55 15.97 7.53
N ARG A 153 0.43 15.87 8.86
CA ARG A 153 1.60 15.96 9.75
C ARG A 153 2.55 14.78 9.57
N LEU A 154 2.03 13.56 9.48
CA LEU A 154 2.84 12.35 9.25
C LEU A 154 3.60 12.43 7.92
N VAL A 155 2.94 12.87 6.84
CA VAL A 155 3.58 13.06 5.54
C VAL A 155 4.64 14.17 5.58
N LYS A 156 4.33 15.29 6.24
CA LYS A 156 5.29 16.38 6.44
C LYS A 156 6.52 15.96 7.25
N GLU A 157 6.37 15.00 8.15
CA GLU A 157 7.45 14.40 8.94
C GLU A 157 8.20 13.28 8.16
N GLY A 158 7.82 13.02 6.91
CA GLY A 158 8.54 12.14 6.00
C GLY A 158 7.97 10.72 5.88
N ALA A 159 6.79 10.44 6.44
CA ALA A 159 6.08 9.21 6.13
C ALA A 159 5.53 9.27 4.69
N LEU A 160 5.55 8.14 4.01
CA LEU A 160 4.88 7.99 2.71
C LEU A 160 3.52 7.33 2.92
N THR A 161 2.70 7.31 1.86
CA THR A 161 1.37 6.71 1.93
C THR A 161 0.98 6.12 0.57
N GLN A 162 0.10 5.13 0.59
CA GLN A 162 -0.40 4.41 -0.57
C GLN A 162 -1.93 4.36 -0.52
N VAL A 163 -2.60 4.83 -1.57
CA VAL A 163 -4.08 4.76 -1.70
C VAL A 163 -4.51 3.57 -2.54
N THR A 164 -5.65 2.97 -2.22
CA THR A 164 -6.12 1.76 -2.90
C THR A 164 -6.72 2.08 -4.26
N ALA A 165 -6.39 1.31 -5.29
CA ALA A 165 -6.95 1.46 -6.64
C ALA A 165 -8.50 1.34 -6.66
N GLY A 166 -9.06 0.43 -5.84
CA GLY A 166 -10.50 0.33 -5.60
C GLY A 166 -11.11 1.60 -4.97
N SER A 167 -10.38 2.29 -4.08
CA SER A 167 -10.84 3.55 -3.47
C SER A 167 -10.93 4.66 -4.52
N VAL A 168 -9.90 4.81 -5.35
CA VAL A 168 -9.83 5.81 -6.45
C VAL A 168 -10.96 5.59 -7.46
N THR A 169 -11.23 4.34 -7.82
CA THR A 169 -12.27 3.98 -8.81
C THR A 169 -13.68 3.92 -8.23
N GLY A 170 -13.84 4.20 -6.93
CA GLY A 170 -15.13 4.28 -6.25
C GLY A 170 -15.75 2.96 -5.82
N HIS A 171 -14.99 1.87 -5.82
CA HIS A 171 -15.43 0.54 -5.39
C HIS A 171 -15.91 0.54 -3.92
N PHE A 172 -15.23 1.28 -3.04
CA PHE A 172 -15.59 1.41 -1.62
C PHE A 172 -16.56 2.56 -1.33
N GLY A 173 -17.17 3.13 -2.37
CA GLY A 173 -18.19 4.16 -2.26
C GLY A 173 -17.67 5.60 -2.39
N LYS A 174 -18.60 6.51 -2.71
CA LYS A 174 -18.29 7.90 -3.12
C LYS A 174 -17.55 8.73 -2.07
N LYS A 175 -17.75 8.44 -0.77
CA LYS A 175 -17.05 9.17 0.30
C LYS A 175 -15.55 8.84 0.31
N ILE A 176 -15.22 7.56 0.23
CA ILE A 176 -13.84 7.08 0.17
C ILE A 176 -13.19 7.53 -1.15
N GLN A 177 -13.92 7.46 -2.25
CA GLN A 177 -13.44 7.95 -3.54
C GLN A 177 -13.05 9.42 -3.49
N LYS A 178 -13.96 10.27 -3.02
CA LYS A 178 -13.70 11.70 -2.90
C LYS A 178 -12.48 11.97 -2.02
N PHE A 179 -12.39 11.28 -0.87
CA PHE A 179 -11.26 11.47 0.02
C PHE A 179 -9.94 10.99 -0.60
N SER A 180 -9.95 9.91 -1.39
CA SER A 180 -8.78 9.45 -2.16
C SER A 180 -8.30 10.51 -3.14
N ILE A 181 -9.22 11.16 -3.84
CA ILE A 181 -8.91 12.28 -4.76
C ILE A 181 -8.37 13.48 -3.97
N ASP A 182 -8.94 13.79 -2.80
CA ASP A 182 -8.42 14.84 -1.92
C ASP A 182 -6.97 14.52 -1.50
N LEU A 183 -6.65 13.26 -1.13
CA LEU A 183 -5.30 12.84 -0.77
C LEU A 183 -4.31 12.99 -1.95
N ILE A 184 -4.72 12.64 -3.17
CA ILE A 184 -3.91 12.79 -4.39
C ILE A 184 -3.64 14.26 -4.67
N THR A 185 -4.69 15.07 -4.76
CA THR A 185 -4.61 16.48 -5.18
C THR A 185 -3.97 17.40 -4.16
N HIS A 186 -3.78 16.94 -2.92
CA HIS A 186 -3.09 17.66 -1.85
C HIS A 186 -1.70 17.07 -1.53
N ASN A 187 -1.14 16.21 -2.41
CA ASN A 187 0.18 15.61 -2.25
C ASN A 187 0.34 14.83 -0.92
N LEU A 188 -0.73 14.16 -0.47
CA LEU A 188 -0.73 13.35 0.76
C LEU A 188 -0.60 11.85 0.47
N THR A 189 -0.52 11.46 -0.80
CA THR A 189 -0.22 10.09 -1.21
C THR A 189 0.85 10.06 -2.28
N HIS A 190 1.60 8.96 -2.28
CA HIS A 190 2.82 8.76 -3.05
C HIS A 190 2.74 7.53 -3.94
N PHE A 191 1.77 6.65 -3.69
CA PHE A 191 1.56 5.42 -4.43
C PHE A 191 0.07 5.12 -4.61
N VAL A 192 -0.21 4.36 -5.66
CA VAL A 192 -1.48 3.68 -5.87
C VAL A 192 -1.16 2.20 -6.04
N ALA A 193 -1.88 1.35 -5.33
CA ALA A 193 -1.68 -0.10 -5.38
C ALA A 193 -3.03 -0.81 -5.27
N THR A 194 -3.07 -2.08 -5.67
CA THR A 194 -4.36 -2.78 -5.79
C THR A 194 -4.98 -3.11 -4.44
N ASP A 195 -4.16 -3.53 -3.47
CA ASP A 195 -4.65 -4.17 -2.24
C ASP A 195 -5.61 -5.34 -2.58
N ALA A 196 -5.30 -6.04 -3.69
CA ALA A 196 -6.13 -7.12 -4.21
C ALA A 196 -6.00 -8.37 -3.37
N HIS A 197 -7.12 -9.06 -3.18
CA HIS A 197 -7.22 -10.29 -2.41
C HIS A 197 -7.84 -11.42 -3.22
N ASN A 198 -8.60 -11.10 -4.26
CA ASN A 198 -9.32 -12.07 -5.08
C ASN A 198 -9.67 -11.49 -6.45
N LEU A 199 -10.48 -12.19 -7.24
CA LEU A 199 -10.88 -11.76 -8.59
C LEU A 199 -12.24 -11.05 -8.64
N THR A 200 -12.92 -10.89 -7.51
CA THR A 200 -14.32 -10.45 -7.45
C THR A 200 -14.51 -9.20 -6.59
N SER A 201 -14.49 -9.35 -5.26
CA SER A 201 -14.75 -8.26 -4.32
C SER A 201 -13.55 -7.34 -4.12
N ARG A 202 -12.32 -7.84 -4.28
CA ARG A 202 -11.09 -7.03 -4.20
C ARG A 202 -10.16 -7.40 -5.36
N PRO A 203 -10.53 -7.04 -6.61
CA PRO A 203 -9.83 -7.43 -7.84
C PRO A 203 -8.59 -6.59 -8.10
N ILE A 204 -7.74 -7.09 -8.99
CA ILE A 204 -6.69 -6.31 -9.65
C ILE A 204 -7.36 -5.28 -10.58
N ASN A 205 -7.14 -3.99 -10.35
CA ASN A 205 -7.75 -2.90 -11.12
C ASN A 205 -6.86 -1.64 -11.22
N LEU A 206 -5.54 -1.85 -11.27
CA LEU A 206 -4.56 -0.78 -11.20
C LEU A 206 -4.55 0.12 -12.45
N ARG A 207 -4.72 -0.44 -13.65
CA ARG A 207 -4.76 0.33 -14.90
C ARG A 207 -5.90 1.33 -14.86
N LYS A 208 -7.09 0.86 -14.47
CA LYS A 208 -8.29 1.69 -14.36
C LYS A 208 -8.12 2.82 -13.34
N ALA A 209 -7.42 2.58 -12.24
CA ALA A 209 -7.12 3.63 -11.27
C ALA A 209 -6.19 4.69 -11.86
N TYR A 210 -5.16 4.31 -12.61
CA TYR A 210 -4.28 5.27 -13.28
C TYR A 210 -4.97 6.10 -14.36
N GLU A 211 -5.82 5.47 -15.18
CA GLU A 211 -6.65 6.17 -16.17
C GLU A 211 -7.56 7.20 -15.48
N PHE A 212 -8.26 6.79 -14.41
CA PHE A 212 -9.10 7.70 -13.63
C PHE A 212 -8.31 8.87 -13.02
N ILE A 213 -7.10 8.63 -12.51
CA ILE A 213 -6.25 9.68 -11.94
C ILE A 213 -5.81 10.68 -13.01
N GLU A 214 -5.49 10.22 -14.21
CA GLU A 214 -5.14 11.10 -15.31
C GLU A 214 -6.32 12.00 -15.71
N ASP A 215 -7.52 11.42 -15.82
CA ASP A 215 -8.73 12.11 -16.25
C ASP A 215 -9.25 13.10 -15.19
N GLU A 216 -9.27 12.71 -13.92
CA GLU A 216 -9.93 13.47 -12.84
C GLU A 216 -8.96 14.33 -12.02
N CYS A 217 -7.67 13.98 -12.00
CA CYS A 217 -6.65 14.74 -11.28
C CYS A 217 -5.68 15.41 -12.27
N SER A 218 -4.75 14.63 -12.83
CA SER A 218 -3.86 15.06 -13.93
C SER A 218 -2.95 13.92 -14.38
N ALA A 219 -2.45 14.01 -15.62
CA ALA A 219 -1.39 13.15 -16.14
C ALA A 219 -0.10 13.18 -15.28
N PHE A 220 0.16 14.30 -14.59
CA PHE A 220 1.30 14.42 -13.68
C PHE A 220 1.24 13.39 -12.54
N TYR A 221 0.09 13.26 -11.86
CA TYR A 221 -0.07 12.27 -10.78
C TYR A 221 0.04 10.84 -11.27
N ARG A 222 -0.53 10.53 -12.44
CA ARG A 222 -0.36 9.20 -13.07
C ARG A 222 1.11 8.88 -13.29
N TYR A 223 1.86 9.80 -13.89
CA TYR A 223 3.29 9.62 -14.14
C TYR A 223 4.09 9.47 -12.84
N MET A 224 3.86 10.37 -11.87
CA MET A 224 4.55 10.36 -10.58
C MET A 224 4.36 9.03 -9.84
N PHE A 225 3.14 8.51 -9.79
CA PHE A 225 2.86 7.25 -9.09
C PHE A 225 3.41 6.01 -9.82
N LEU A 226 3.46 6.01 -11.16
CA LEU A 226 4.14 4.96 -11.92
C LEU A 226 5.64 4.97 -11.66
N GLU A 227 6.28 6.15 -11.75
CA GLU A 227 7.71 6.32 -11.48
C GLU A 227 8.07 5.96 -10.04
N ASN A 228 7.25 6.36 -9.06
CA ASN A 228 7.49 6.05 -7.66
C ASN A 228 7.52 4.53 -7.39
N ALA A 229 6.65 3.76 -8.04
CA ALA A 229 6.65 2.30 -7.91
C ALA A 229 7.95 1.68 -8.46
N GLU A 230 8.44 2.17 -9.61
CA GLU A 230 9.74 1.80 -10.18
C GLU A 230 10.91 2.17 -9.24
N MET A 231 10.87 3.38 -8.65
CA MET A 231 11.89 3.86 -7.73
C MET A 231 11.99 2.98 -6.48
N ILE A 232 10.88 2.61 -5.85
CA ILE A 232 10.88 1.74 -4.68
C ILE A 232 11.45 0.35 -5.00
N VAL A 233 11.05 -0.25 -6.12
CA VAL A 233 11.58 -1.56 -6.51
C VAL A 233 13.09 -1.49 -6.79
N ALA A 234 13.56 -0.36 -7.32
CA ALA A 234 14.98 -0.11 -7.55
C ALA A 234 15.77 0.37 -6.32
N GLY A 235 15.14 0.48 -5.14
CA GLY A 235 15.79 0.98 -3.92
C GLY A 235 16.20 2.45 -3.97
N ARG A 236 15.41 3.26 -4.67
CA ARG A 236 15.62 4.71 -4.84
C ARG A 236 14.50 5.49 -4.14
N MET A 237 14.84 6.72 -3.76
CA MET A 237 13.88 7.63 -3.15
C MET A 237 12.78 8.03 -4.15
N PRO A 238 11.48 7.90 -3.79
CA PRO A 238 10.39 8.32 -4.66
C PRO A 238 10.33 9.84 -4.80
N LEU A 239 9.65 10.29 -5.84
CA LEU A 239 9.24 11.67 -6.04
C LEU A 239 8.17 12.05 -4.99
N VAL A 240 8.39 13.18 -4.31
CA VAL A 240 7.50 13.71 -3.27
C VAL A 240 7.28 15.20 -3.52
N GLU A 241 6.03 15.58 -3.73
CA GLU A 241 5.62 16.98 -3.80
C GLU A 241 5.34 17.53 -2.38
N PRO A 242 5.49 18.85 -2.14
CA PRO A 242 5.18 19.43 -0.85
C PRO A 242 3.73 19.14 -0.42
N PRO A 243 3.50 18.55 0.77
CA PRO A 243 2.14 18.22 1.21
C PRO A 243 1.32 19.47 1.47
N GLU A 244 0.05 19.43 1.07
CA GLU A 244 -0.92 20.48 1.29
C GLU A 244 -2.00 20.06 2.30
N MET A 245 -2.49 21.01 3.09
CA MET A 245 -3.51 20.73 4.09
C MET A 245 -4.90 20.70 3.44
N ILE A 246 -5.63 19.59 3.61
CA ILE A 246 -7.03 19.50 3.20
C ILE A 246 -7.90 20.39 4.10
N LYS A 247 -8.38 21.50 3.56
CA LYS A 247 -9.26 22.43 4.29
C LYS A 247 -10.70 21.96 4.24
N ARG A 248 -11.25 21.52 5.38
CA ARG A 248 -12.68 21.26 5.49
C ARG A 248 -13.46 22.58 5.52
N LYS A 249 -14.51 22.70 4.71
CA LYS A 249 -15.48 23.79 4.83
C LYS A 249 -16.14 23.66 6.21
N LYS A 250 -15.89 24.62 7.11
CA LYS A 250 -16.69 24.75 8.33
C LYS A 250 -18.12 25.02 7.90
N PHE A 251 -19.02 24.06 8.11
CA PHE A 251 -20.44 24.36 8.09
C PHE A 251 -20.69 25.35 9.23
N LEU A 252 -20.81 26.63 8.90
CA LEU A 252 -21.41 27.62 9.79
C LEU A 252 -22.90 27.24 9.87
N GLY A 253 -23.22 26.31 10.77
CA GLY A 253 -24.59 26.01 11.13
C GLY A 253 -25.22 27.30 11.64
N ILE A 254 -26.19 27.82 10.87
CA ILE A 254 -27.11 28.83 11.37
C ILE A 254 -27.94 28.12 12.44
N PHE A 255 -27.91 28.69 13.65
CA PHE A 255 -28.70 28.31 14.82
C PHE A 255 -30.20 28.24 14.51
#